data_AF-A0A1H1FRL4-F1
#
_entry.id   AF-A0A1H1FRL4-F1
#
_cell.length_a   1.000
_cell.length_b   1.000
_cell.length_c   1.000
_cell.angle_alpha   90.00
_cell.angle_beta   90.00
_cell.angle_gamma   90.00
#
_symmetry.space_group_name_H-M   'P 1'
#
loop_
_entity.id
_entity.type
_entity.pdbx_description
1 polymer ?
#
loop_
_entity_poly.entity_id
_entity_poly.type
_entity_poly.pdbx_seq_one_letter_code
_entity_poly.pdbx_strand_id
1 'polypeptide(L)'
;MKKKIAILLILGLGVIKINAQIGVNTSNPQAAFHVDGAKDNPATGVPTAAQQTNDVAVTQQGRVGIGTIAPTNSLEVDSRVAGASGVKMTRLPSATTLATDASGNVISGNTEDAGVSVTKLRLAVASPSLVLNSGSGAYSFRYTSTNTGGTWQIRINTGATRQFNIWDTEYSGQNGTGASDTVWQLRTVKNLALNTWTALDDNIAGGANEYNVYHVYDLSTGTILRLTVTLSSVSGIRESMILEEF
;
A
#
# COMPACT_ATOMS: atom_id res chain seq x y z
N MET A 1 70.24 -7.60 33.89
CA MET A 1 69.32 -6.54 33.39
C MET A 1 68.76 -6.86 32.00
N LYS A 2 69.58 -7.25 31.01
CA LYS A 2 69.13 -7.59 29.63
C LYS A 2 68.01 -8.63 29.54
N LYS A 3 68.04 -9.70 30.35
CA LYS A 3 67.00 -10.75 30.38
C LYS A 3 65.63 -10.25 30.93
N LYS A 4 65.63 -9.29 31.86
CA LYS A 4 64.39 -8.74 32.44
C LYS A 4 63.68 -7.79 31.46
N ILE A 5 64.46 -7.02 30.68
CA ILE A 5 63.94 -6.15 29.61
C ILE A 5 63.30 -6.97 28.49
N ALA A 6 63.91 -8.09 28.10
CA ALA A 6 63.34 -8.99 27.09
C ALA A 6 61.99 -9.59 27.51
N ILE A 7 61.85 -9.98 28.78
CA ILE A 7 60.58 -10.49 29.33
C ILE A 7 59.51 -9.40 29.33
N LEU A 8 59.87 -8.15 29.67
CA LEU A 8 58.95 -7.02 29.66
C LEU A 8 58.45 -6.68 28.24
N LEU A 9 59.34 -6.78 27.24
CA LEU A 9 59.00 -6.58 25.82
C LEU A 9 58.07 -7.68 25.30
N ILE A 10 58.30 -8.94 25.66
CA ILE A 10 57.45 -10.06 25.25
C ILE A 10 56.06 -9.98 25.92
N LEU A 11 56.00 -9.62 27.20
CA LEU A 11 54.72 -9.35 27.87
C LEU A 11 53.96 -8.17 27.23
N GLY A 12 54.68 -7.12 26.83
CA GLY A 12 54.09 -5.94 26.18
C GLY A 12 53.54 -6.22 24.77
N LEU A 13 54.15 -7.16 24.03
CA LEU A 13 53.66 -7.58 22.71
C LEU A 13 52.42 -8.50 22.81
N GLY A 14 52.26 -9.24 23.91
CA GLY A 14 51.14 -10.16 24.13
C GLY A 14 49.79 -9.50 24.45
N VAL A 15 49.73 -8.18 24.67
CA VAL A 15 48.50 -7.43 24.98
C VAL A 15 47.93 -6.64 23.81
N ILE A 16 48.50 -6.78 22.61
CA ILE A 16 48.00 -6.08 21.41
C ILE A 16 46.74 -6.79 20.91
N LYS A 17 45.57 -6.20 21.15
CA LYS A 17 44.32 -6.65 20.53
C LYS A 17 44.34 -6.30 19.04
N ILE A 18 44.68 -7.27 18.20
CA ILE A 18 44.50 -7.18 16.75
C ILE A 18 43.03 -7.47 16.42
N ASN A 19 42.29 -6.46 15.99
CA ASN A 19 40.94 -6.65 15.48
C ASN A 19 41.03 -7.02 14.00
N ALA A 20 40.50 -8.18 13.60
CA ALA A 20 40.46 -8.64 12.20
C ALA A 20 39.28 -8.01 11.44
N GLN A 21 39.21 -6.68 11.44
CA GLN A 21 38.20 -5.92 10.69
C GLN A 21 38.63 -5.80 9.24
N ILE A 22 37.67 -5.85 8.31
CA ILE A 22 37.92 -5.64 6.89
C ILE A 22 37.32 -4.29 6.49
N GLY A 23 38.18 -3.38 6.03
CA GLY A 23 37.79 -2.12 5.40
C GLY A 23 37.98 -2.18 3.89
N VAL A 24 37.00 -1.69 3.13
CA VAL A 24 37.15 -1.36 1.71
C VAL A 24 37.02 0.14 1.59
N ASN A 25 38.04 0.80 1.02
CA ASN A 25 38.13 2.26 0.89
C ASN A 25 38.06 3.05 2.21
N THR A 26 38.18 2.40 3.37
CA THR A 26 38.35 3.07 4.66
C THR A 26 39.49 2.42 5.44
N SER A 27 40.39 3.23 6.00
CA SER A 27 41.46 2.77 6.89
C SER A 27 41.02 2.65 8.34
N ASN A 28 39.79 3.06 8.66
CA ASN A 28 39.23 3.09 10.00
C ASN A 28 37.84 2.43 10.00
N PRO A 29 37.76 1.10 9.79
CA PRO A 29 36.49 0.38 9.80
C PRO A 29 35.76 0.57 11.14
N GLN A 30 34.45 0.84 11.09
CA GLN A 30 33.61 0.99 12.29
C GLN A 30 32.81 -0.29 12.61
N ALA A 31 32.92 -1.31 11.77
CA ALA A 31 32.23 -2.57 11.88
C ALA A 31 33.18 -3.74 11.50
N ALA A 32 32.71 -4.98 11.62
CA ALA A 32 33.53 -6.15 11.27
C ALA A 32 33.89 -6.16 9.78
N PHE A 33 32.95 -5.75 8.93
CA PHE A 33 33.18 -5.42 7.53
C PHE A 33 32.60 -4.03 7.24
N HIS A 34 33.41 -3.13 6.69
CA HIS A 34 33.00 -1.75 6.41
C HIS A 34 33.45 -1.34 5.01
N VAL A 35 32.49 -1.02 4.15
CA VAL A 35 32.71 -0.50 2.79
C VAL A 35 32.35 0.96 2.79
N ASP A 36 33.31 1.80 2.39
CA ASP A 36 33.14 3.24 2.19
C ASP A 36 33.15 3.52 0.68
N GLY A 37 31.98 3.83 0.12
CA GLY A 37 31.83 4.01 -1.33
C GLY A 37 32.60 5.21 -1.86
N ALA A 38 32.64 6.31 -1.10
CA ALA A 38 33.24 7.58 -1.53
C ALA A 38 34.71 7.74 -1.09
N LYS A 39 35.23 6.83 -0.25
CA LYS A 39 36.55 6.92 0.38
C LYS A 39 36.71 8.22 1.17
N ASP A 40 35.64 8.68 1.81
CA ASP A 40 35.60 9.96 2.51
C ASP A 40 35.54 9.82 4.04
N ASN A 41 35.57 8.60 4.57
CA ASN A 41 35.62 8.36 6.00
C ASN A 41 36.92 8.86 6.64
N PRO A 42 36.84 9.44 7.86
CA PRO A 42 38.01 9.96 8.55
C PRO A 42 38.95 8.82 8.98
N ALA A 43 40.25 9.08 8.90
CA ALA A 43 41.29 8.13 9.30
C ALA A 43 41.22 7.73 10.79
N THR A 44 40.50 8.50 11.61
CA THR A 44 40.22 8.20 13.03
C THR A 44 38.82 8.70 13.40
N GLY A 45 38.24 8.15 14.47
CA GLY A 45 36.92 8.57 14.94
C GLY A 45 35.76 7.98 14.12
N VAL A 46 34.58 8.53 14.30
CA VAL A 46 33.34 8.03 13.67
C VAL A 46 33.01 8.87 12.43
N PRO A 47 32.69 8.26 11.28
CA PRO A 47 32.12 8.95 10.12
C PRO A 47 30.93 9.83 10.47
N THR A 48 30.87 11.02 9.89
CA THR A 48 29.69 11.90 9.99
C THR A 48 28.48 11.25 9.33
N ALA A 49 27.28 11.71 9.68
CA ALA A 49 26.04 11.20 9.08
C ALA A 49 26.00 11.35 7.55
N ALA A 50 26.69 12.36 7.00
CA ALA A 50 26.80 12.58 5.56
C ALA A 50 27.76 11.57 4.89
N GLN A 51 28.92 11.31 5.48
CA GLN A 51 29.88 10.30 4.98
C GLN A 51 29.25 8.91 4.98
N GLN A 52 28.57 8.56 6.08
CA GLN A 52 27.88 7.27 6.20
C GLN A 52 26.83 7.00 5.12
N THR A 53 26.29 8.02 4.42
CA THR A 53 25.30 7.82 3.34
C THR A 53 25.77 6.89 2.23
N ASN A 54 27.09 6.80 2.04
CA ASN A 54 27.71 5.97 1.03
C ASN A 54 28.42 4.74 1.62
N ASP A 55 28.18 4.46 2.91
CA ASP A 55 28.76 3.32 3.62
C ASP A 55 27.84 2.10 3.63
N VAL A 56 28.45 0.92 3.66
CA VAL A 56 27.81 -0.35 4.02
C VAL A 56 28.61 -1.01 5.13
N ALA A 57 27.94 -1.38 6.22
CA ALA A 57 28.55 -1.96 7.41
C ALA A 57 27.91 -3.29 7.78
N VAL A 58 28.72 -4.30 8.08
CA VAL A 58 28.30 -5.55 8.73
C VAL A 58 28.90 -5.63 10.11
N THR A 59 28.05 -5.59 11.12
CA THR A 59 28.45 -5.59 12.54
C THR A 59 28.94 -6.97 12.99
N GLN A 60 29.57 -7.05 14.16
CA GLN A 60 29.99 -8.33 14.76
C GLN A 60 28.79 -9.26 15.07
N GLN A 61 27.59 -8.69 15.22
CA GLN A 61 26.34 -9.43 15.42
C GLN A 61 25.70 -9.88 14.10
N GLY A 62 26.34 -9.64 12.95
CA GLY A 62 25.82 -10.00 11.62
C GLY A 62 24.75 -9.06 11.07
N ARG A 63 24.48 -7.93 11.73
CA ARG A 63 23.54 -6.92 11.22
C ARG A 63 24.14 -6.13 10.08
N VAL A 64 23.36 -5.87 9.05
CA VAL A 64 23.76 -5.09 7.87
C VAL A 64 23.15 -3.69 7.94
N GLY A 65 23.99 -2.67 7.89
CA GLY A 65 23.60 -1.28 7.72
C GLY A 65 24.00 -0.78 6.33
N ILE A 66 23.08 -0.12 5.64
CA ILE A 66 23.37 0.63 4.41
C ILE A 66 23.01 2.08 4.70
N GLY A 67 23.95 2.99 4.52
CA GLY A 67 23.76 4.37 4.95
C GLY A 67 23.99 4.58 6.45
N THR A 68 24.21 3.51 7.24
CA THR A 68 24.40 3.57 8.71
C THR A 68 25.42 2.52 9.18
N ILE A 69 26.26 2.88 10.14
CA ILE A 69 27.26 1.97 10.74
C ILE A 69 26.77 1.28 12.02
N ALA A 70 25.63 1.71 12.56
CA ALA A 70 25.10 1.24 13.83
C ALA A 70 23.66 0.71 13.69
N PRO A 71 23.43 -0.32 12.84
CA PRO A 71 22.09 -0.86 12.62
C PRO A 71 21.48 -1.43 13.91
N THR A 72 20.26 -1.02 14.18
CA THR A 72 19.46 -1.45 15.33
C THR A 72 18.71 -2.77 15.07
N ASN A 73 18.61 -3.17 13.80
CA ASN A 73 17.96 -4.41 13.35
C ASN A 73 18.87 -5.23 12.41
N SER A 74 18.46 -6.44 12.02
CA SER A 74 19.24 -7.34 11.14
C SER A 74 19.61 -6.71 9.81
N LEU A 75 18.72 -5.90 9.23
CA LEU A 75 18.98 -5.05 8.08
C LEU A 75 18.37 -3.66 8.35
N GLU A 76 19.17 -2.62 8.21
CA GLU A 76 18.73 -1.23 8.31
C GLU A 76 19.27 -0.45 7.10
N VAL A 77 18.38 0.18 6.35
CA VAL A 77 18.74 1.01 5.19
C VAL A 77 18.27 2.43 5.47
N ASP A 78 19.23 3.30 5.78
CA ASP A 78 18.99 4.70 6.12
C ASP A 78 19.32 5.57 4.91
N SER A 79 18.29 6.12 4.26
CA SER A 79 18.46 7.00 3.10
C SER A 79 19.10 8.34 3.47
N ARG A 80 19.08 8.70 4.76
CA ARG A 80 19.46 10.03 5.29
C ARG A 80 18.67 11.19 4.67
N VAL A 81 17.57 10.89 3.98
CA VAL A 81 16.68 11.87 3.36
C VAL A 81 15.31 11.77 4.02
N ALA A 82 14.87 12.86 4.65
CA ALA A 82 13.59 12.90 5.34
C ALA A 82 12.43 12.55 4.40
N GLY A 83 11.60 11.59 4.81
CA GLY A 83 10.44 11.14 4.03
C GLY A 83 10.78 10.21 2.84
N ALA A 84 12.04 9.84 2.64
CA ALA A 84 12.45 8.91 1.59
C ALA A 84 12.86 7.56 2.18
N SER A 85 12.25 6.47 1.68
CA SER A 85 12.73 5.10 1.97
C SER A 85 14.13 4.90 1.40
N GLY A 86 15.00 4.22 2.14
CA GLY A 86 16.30 3.76 1.63
C GLY A 86 16.20 2.60 0.63
N VAL A 87 15.01 2.00 0.49
CA VAL A 87 14.76 0.84 -0.38
C VAL A 87 13.79 1.21 -1.49
N LYS A 88 14.19 0.97 -2.75
CA LYS A 88 13.34 1.07 -3.95
C LYS A 88 13.30 -0.26 -4.68
N MET A 89 12.11 -0.79 -4.93
CA MET A 89 11.89 -1.98 -5.75
C MET A 89 11.29 -1.57 -7.10
N THR A 90 11.98 -1.87 -8.21
CA THR A 90 11.68 -1.30 -9.55
C THR A 90 10.86 -2.21 -10.48
N ARG A 91 10.51 -3.42 -10.03
CA ARG A 91 9.75 -4.42 -10.82
C ARG A 91 8.58 -5.04 -10.03
N LEU A 92 7.88 -4.20 -9.27
CA LEU A 92 6.62 -4.54 -8.59
C LEU A 92 5.50 -3.69 -9.21
N PRO A 93 4.93 -4.09 -10.36
CA PRO A 93 4.20 -3.17 -11.24
C PRO A 93 2.88 -2.58 -10.70
N SER A 94 2.38 -2.99 -9.52
CA SER A 94 1.05 -2.55 -9.02
C SER A 94 0.89 -2.52 -7.49
N ALA A 95 1.96 -2.45 -6.70
CA ALA A 95 1.84 -2.48 -5.23
C ALA A 95 1.54 -1.07 -4.66
N THR A 96 0.29 -0.79 -4.27
CA THR A 96 -0.06 0.37 -3.43
C THR A 96 0.35 0.15 -1.97
N THR A 97 0.47 -1.10 -1.55
CA THR A 97 0.96 -1.58 -0.25
C THR A 97 1.96 -2.72 -0.44
N LEU A 98 2.97 -2.82 0.43
CA LEU A 98 3.86 -3.99 0.51
C LEU A 98 3.25 -4.99 1.51
N ALA A 99 3.21 -6.27 1.15
CA ALA A 99 2.84 -7.35 2.05
C ALA A 99 3.89 -8.46 2.03
N THR A 100 3.73 -9.45 2.91
CA THR A 100 4.56 -10.67 2.94
C THR A 100 3.69 -11.92 2.84
N ASP A 101 4.18 -12.97 2.18
CA ASP A 101 3.57 -14.29 2.27
C ASP A 101 3.92 -15.01 3.60
N ALA A 102 3.40 -16.22 3.80
CA ALA A 102 3.66 -17.03 5.01
C ALA A 102 5.13 -17.47 5.16
N SER A 103 5.94 -17.35 4.09
CA SER A 103 7.38 -17.63 4.11
C SER A 103 8.22 -16.37 4.31
N GLY A 104 7.58 -15.20 4.43
CA GLY A 104 8.24 -13.91 4.60
C GLY A 104 8.74 -13.27 3.31
N ASN A 105 8.36 -13.76 2.13
CA ASN A 105 8.72 -13.12 0.87
C ASN A 105 7.93 -11.83 0.68
N VAL A 106 8.58 -10.77 0.22
CA VAL A 106 7.90 -9.52 -0.15
C VAL A 106 7.06 -9.75 -1.40
N ILE A 107 5.76 -9.50 -1.28
CA ILE A 107 4.78 -9.59 -2.37
C ILE A 107 4.07 -8.23 -2.54
N SER A 108 3.46 -8.01 -3.70
CA SER A 108 2.51 -6.91 -3.84
C SER A 108 1.33 -7.15 -2.89
N GLY A 109 0.97 -6.16 -2.06
CA GLY A 109 -0.09 -6.27 -1.04
C GLY A 109 -1.52 -6.45 -1.55
N ASN A 110 -1.68 -6.82 -2.82
CA ASN A 110 -2.91 -7.39 -3.35
C ASN A 110 -2.78 -8.92 -3.29
N THR A 111 -3.07 -9.51 -2.14
CA THR A 111 -3.32 -10.95 -2.05
C THR A 111 -4.82 -11.18 -2.14
N GLU A 112 -5.25 -11.97 -3.13
CA GLU A 112 -6.65 -12.34 -3.40
C GLU A 112 -7.35 -13.04 -2.21
N ASP A 113 -6.63 -13.38 -1.13
CA ASP A 113 -7.16 -14.09 0.04
C ASP A 113 -7.09 -13.31 1.38
N ALA A 114 -6.42 -12.14 1.42
CA ALA A 114 -6.31 -11.34 2.64
C ALA A 114 -5.94 -9.88 2.33
N GLY A 115 -6.94 -9.03 2.16
CA GLY A 115 -6.75 -7.60 1.98
C GLY A 115 -8.08 -6.92 1.65
N VAL A 116 -8.19 -5.64 1.96
CA VAL A 116 -9.30 -4.80 1.49
C VAL A 116 -8.69 -3.72 0.62
N SER A 117 -9.03 -3.71 -0.66
CA SER A 117 -8.68 -2.57 -1.51
C SER A 117 -9.80 -1.55 -1.49
N VAL A 118 -9.48 -0.31 -1.14
CA VAL A 118 -10.46 0.79 -1.09
C VAL A 118 -10.15 1.82 -2.16
N THR A 119 -11.06 1.99 -3.11
CA THR A 119 -11.04 3.08 -4.08
C THR A 119 -12.21 4.03 -3.82
N LYS A 120 -12.06 5.31 -4.16
CA LYS A 120 -13.12 6.30 -3.93
C LYS A 120 -13.19 7.38 -5.00
N LEU A 121 -14.41 7.82 -5.24
CA LEU A 121 -14.73 9.05 -5.97
C LEU A 121 -15.24 10.08 -4.95
N ARG A 122 -14.48 11.17 -4.79
CA ARG A 122 -14.90 12.29 -3.93
C ARG A 122 -16.12 12.97 -4.55
N LEU A 123 -16.93 13.62 -3.70
CA LEU A 123 -18.12 14.35 -4.12
C LEU A 123 -17.85 15.25 -5.34
N ALA A 124 -18.43 14.90 -6.47
CA ALA A 124 -18.23 15.55 -7.77
C ALA A 124 -19.58 15.80 -8.45
N VAL A 125 -19.62 16.64 -9.47
CA VAL A 125 -20.83 16.83 -10.28
C VAL A 125 -21.15 15.51 -10.98
N ALA A 126 -22.41 15.05 -10.87
CA ALA A 126 -22.83 13.78 -11.43
C ALA A 126 -22.57 13.72 -12.95
N SER A 127 -21.94 12.64 -13.40
CA SER A 127 -21.65 12.43 -14.82
C SER A 127 -21.39 10.96 -15.14
N PRO A 128 -21.94 10.42 -16.26
CA PRO A 128 -21.63 9.07 -16.71
C PRO A 128 -20.17 8.85 -17.13
N SER A 129 -19.37 9.91 -17.22
CA SER A 129 -17.92 9.84 -17.44
C SER A 129 -17.12 9.57 -16.16
N LEU A 130 -17.73 9.74 -14.98
CA LEU A 130 -17.09 9.46 -13.71
C LEU A 130 -17.18 7.96 -13.42
N VAL A 131 -16.07 7.27 -13.67
CA VAL A 131 -15.95 5.82 -13.49
C VAL A 131 -15.00 5.53 -12.33
N LEU A 132 -15.50 4.84 -11.30
CA LEU A 132 -14.69 4.29 -10.23
C LEU A 132 -14.27 2.87 -10.57
N ASN A 133 -12.97 2.57 -10.56
CA ASN A 133 -12.46 1.21 -10.76
C ASN A 133 -12.16 0.55 -9.42
N SER A 134 -12.29 -0.77 -9.35
CA SER A 134 -11.83 -1.58 -8.22
C SER A 134 -10.29 -1.56 -8.11
N GLY A 135 -9.77 -2.01 -6.97
CA GLY A 135 -8.33 -2.06 -6.72
C GLY A 135 -7.59 -2.99 -7.66
N SER A 136 -8.22 -4.13 -7.98
CA SER A 136 -7.74 -5.07 -9.00
C SER A 136 -7.89 -4.54 -10.44
N GLY A 137 -8.74 -3.53 -10.65
CA GLY A 137 -9.18 -3.10 -11.97
C GLY A 137 -10.15 -4.05 -12.67
N ALA A 138 -10.55 -5.16 -12.03
CA ALA A 138 -11.47 -6.15 -12.61
C ALA A 138 -12.92 -5.65 -12.71
N TYR A 139 -13.29 -4.64 -11.92
CA TYR A 139 -14.65 -4.08 -11.89
C TYR A 139 -14.62 -2.56 -12.03
N SER A 140 -15.67 -2.01 -12.64
CA SER A 140 -15.91 -0.57 -12.73
C SER A 140 -17.34 -0.25 -12.29
N PHE A 141 -17.52 0.91 -11.67
CA PHE A 141 -18.80 1.43 -11.22
C PHE A 141 -19.00 2.86 -11.70
N ARG A 142 -20.25 3.24 -11.96
CA ARG A 142 -20.63 4.62 -12.30
C ARG A 142 -22.10 4.90 -12.00
N TYR A 143 -22.45 6.18 -11.97
CA TYR A 143 -23.82 6.64 -12.16
C TYR A 143 -24.10 6.91 -13.64
N THR A 144 -25.34 6.75 -14.12
CA THR A 144 -25.65 6.89 -15.56
C THR A 144 -26.05 8.28 -16.03
N SER A 145 -26.29 9.22 -15.12
CA SER A 145 -26.95 10.49 -15.45
C SER A 145 -26.15 11.70 -14.97
N THR A 146 -26.47 12.86 -15.50
CA THR A 146 -26.05 14.18 -14.97
C THR A 146 -27.11 14.81 -14.08
N ASN A 147 -28.29 14.19 -13.96
CA ASN A 147 -29.42 14.60 -13.14
C ASN A 147 -29.89 13.43 -12.24
N THR A 148 -30.94 13.61 -11.45
CA THR A 148 -31.63 12.47 -10.79
C THR A 148 -32.25 11.53 -11.84
N GLY A 149 -32.66 10.33 -11.43
CA GLY A 149 -33.33 9.38 -12.32
C GLY A 149 -32.39 8.45 -13.11
N GLY A 150 -31.10 8.42 -12.78
CA GLY A 150 -30.13 7.47 -13.32
C GLY A 150 -30.08 6.17 -12.51
N THR A 151 -29.18 5.27 -12.89
CA THR A 151 -28.93 4.01 -12.19
C THR A 151 -27.46 3.92 -11.78
N TRP A 152 -27.19 3.20 -10.69
CA TRP A 152 -25.83 2.76 -10.38
C TRP A 152 -25.52 1.52 -11.19
N GLN A 153 -24.43 1.57 -11.96
CA GLN A 153 -24.04 0.50 -12.86
C GLN A 153 -22.73 -0.13 -12.44
N ILE A 154 -22.60 -1.41 -12.75
CA ILE A 154 -21.37 -2.20 -12.70
C ILE A 154 -20.97 -2.63 -14.11
N ARG A 155 -19.67 -2.73 -14.35
CA ARG A 155 -19.07 -3.38 -15.51
C ARG A 155 -17.93 -4.29 -15.05
N ILE A 156 -17.91 -5.51 -15.57
CA ILE A 156 -16.76 -6.41 -15.47
C ILE A 156 -15.75 -6.13 -16.58
N ASN A 157 -14.50 -5.89 -16.23
CA ASN A 157 -13.44 -5.52 -17.17
C ASN A 157 -12.57 -6.70 -17.61
N THR A 158 -12.61 -7.80 -16.86
CA THR A 158 -11.77 -8.99 -17.07
C THR A 158 -12.59 -10.27 -17.01
N GLY A 159 -12.03 -11.34 -17.59
CA GLY A 159 -12.62 -12.67 -17.58
C GLY A 159 -13.73 -12.83 -18.64
N ALA A 160 -14.86 -13.40 -18.23
CA ALA A 160 -16.01 -13.70 -19.08
C ALA A 160 -17.32 -13.22 -18.41
N THR A 161 -18.46 -13.48 -19.07
CA THR A 161 -19.78 -13.30 -18.44
C THR A 161 -19.85 -14.10 -17.14
N ARG A 162 -20.26 -13.45 -16.06
CA ARG A 162 -20.29 -14.03 -14.71
C ARG A 162 -21.63 -13.76 -14.04
N GLN A 163 -22.01 -14.64 -13.11
CA GLN A 163 -23.22 -14.47 -12.32
C GLN A 163 -22.89 -13.78 -10.99
N PHE A 164 -23.76 -12.85 -10.59
CA PHE A 164 -23.60 -12.05 -9.39
C PHE A 164 -24.84 -12.15 -8.52
N ASN A 165 -24.65 -12.23 -7.21
CA ASN A 165 -25.70 -12.03 -6.21
C ASN A 165 -25.51 -10.62 -5.62
N ILE A 166 -26.50 -9.75 -5.78
CA ILE A 166 -26.43 -8.33 -5.44
C ILE A 166 -27.50 -8.02 -4.41
N TRP A 167 -27.10 -7.45 -3.28
CA TRP A 167 -27.99 -6.88 -2.29
C TRP A 167 -27.87 -5.36 -2.32
N ASP A 168 -29.01 -4.68 -2.40
CA ASP A 168 -29.14 -3.24 -2.30
C ASP A 168 -29.83 -2.87 -0.98
N THR A 169 -29.38 -1.78 -0.38
CA THR A 169 -30.06 -1.09 0.71
C THR A 169 -29.99 0.40 0.43
N GLU A 170 -31.15 1.01 0.19
CA GLU A 170 -31.29 2.42 -0.14
C GLU A 170 -31.96 3.17 1.00
N TYR A 171 -31.38 4.32 1.33
CA TYR A 171 -31.91 5.31 2.27
C TYR A 171 -32.24 6.58 1.50
N SER A 172 -33.50 7.01 1.57
CA SER A 172 -33.97 8.27 0.99
C SER A 172 -34.14 9.34 2.07
N GLY A 173 -33.50 10.50 1.90
CA GLY A 173 -33.62 11.64 2.82
C GLY A 173 -34.48 12.78 2.24
N GLN A 174 -35.36 13.37 3.06
CA GLN A 174 -36.07 14.60 2.69
C GLN A 174 -35.29 15.84 3.17
N ASN A 175 -34.56 16.48 2.25
CA ASN A 175 -34.00 17.85 2.38
C ASN A 175 -33.38 18.18 3.76
N GLY A 176 -32.64 17.25 4.37
CA GLY A 176 -31.94 17.49 5.64
C GLY A 176 -32.82 17.59 6.89
N THR A 177 -34.12 17.24 6.81
CA THR A 177 -35.05 17.29 7.96
C THR A 177 -35.13 16.00 8.78
N GLY A 178 -34.48 14.92 8.32
CA GLY A 178 -34.38 13.64 9.05
C GLY A 178 -35.70 12.87 9.21
N ALA A 179 -36.75 13.21 8.45
CA ALA A 179 -38.12 12.72 8.67
C ALA A 179 -38.54 11.54 7.76
N SER A 180 -37.60 10.87 7.08
CA SER A 180 -37.89 9.76 6.17
C SER A 180 -37.27 8.47 6.70
N ASP A 181 -38.13 7.51 7.09
CA ASP A 181 -37.77 6.17 7.60
C ASP A 181 -37.85 5.08 6.50
N THR A 182 -38.06 5.45 5.24
CA THR A 182 -38.22 4.44 4.17
C THR A 182 -36.87 3.91 3.71
N VAL A 183 -36.56 2.69 4.14
CA VAL A 183 -35.42 1.90 3.66
C VAL A 183 -35.92 0.91 2.60
N TRP A 184 -35.38 1.00 1.39
CA TRP A 184 -35.65 0.01 0.36
C TRP A 184 -34.55 -1.05 0.38
N GLN A 185 -34.95 -2.32 0.25
CA GLN A 185 -34.04 -3.45 0.24
C GLN A 185 -34.41 -4.39 -0.89
N LEU A 186 -33.43 -4.77 -1.69
CA LEU A 186 -33.63 -5.66 -2.83
C LEU A 186 -32.47 -6.64 -2.94
N ARG A 187 -32.79 -7.88 -3.28
CA ARG A 187 -31.81 -8.89 -3.71
C ARG A 187 -32.05 -9.19 -5.19
N THR A 188 -31.01 -9.10 -6.00
CA THR A 188 -31.03 -9.46 -7.41
C THR A 188 -29.92 -10.44 -7.76
N VAL A 189 -30.23 -11.42 -8.60
CA VAL A 189 -29.21 -12.30 -9.21
C VAL A 189 -29.13 -11.97 -10.69
N LYS A 190 -27.95 -11.53 -11.18
CA LYS A 190 -27.76 -11.08 -12.56
C LYS A 190 -26.60 -11.81 -13.23
N ASN A 191 -26.74 -12.09 -14.53
CA ASN A 191 -25.61 -12.46 -15.38
C ASN A 191 -25.07 -11.19 -16.04
N LEU A 192 -23.85 -10.79 -15.70
CA LEU A 192 -23.22 -9.59 -16.23
C LEU A 192 -22.29 -9.97 -17.36
N ALA A 193 -22.48 -9.37 -18.53
CA ALA A 193 -21.64 -9.60 -19.71
C ALA A 193 -20.33 -8.83 -19.62
N LEU A 194 -19.26 -9.41 -20.17
CA LEU A 194 -17.93 -8.79 -20.20
C LEU A 194 -18.00 -7.42 -20.88
N ASN A 195 -17.31 -6.42 -20.31
CA ASN A 195 -17.18 -5.06 -20.83
C ASN A 195 -18.51 -4.32 -21.07
N THR A 196 -19.61 -4.79 -20.45
CA THR A 196 -20.93 -4.19 -20.62
C THR A 196 -21.40 -3.54 -19.32
N TRP A 197 -21.84 -2.29 -19.41
CA TRP A 197 -22.45 -1.58 -18.29
C TRP A 197 -23.85 -2.13 -18.01
N THR A 198 -24.09 -2.55 -16.78
CA THR A 198 -25.36 -3.13 -16.34
C THR A 198 -25.78 -2.48 -15.03
N ALA A 199 -27.07 -2.16 -14.87
CA ALA A 199 -27.59 -1.65 -13.60
C ALA A 199 -27.46 -2.70 -12.50
N LEU A 200 -27.02 -2.28 -11.31
CA LEU A 200 -26.81 -3.15 -10.14
C LEU A 200 -28.11 -3.81 -9.68
N ASP A 201 -29.19 -3.06 -9.73
CA ASP A 201 -30.56 -3.48 -9.43
C ASP A 201 -31.50 -3.01 -10.56
N ASP A 202 -32.80 -3.10 -10.33
CA ASP A 202 -33.82 -2.55 -11.24
C ASP A 202 -34.40 -1.23 -10.69
N ASN A 203 -33.73 -0.66 -9.69
CA ASN A 203 -34.12 0.59 -9.06
C ASN A 203 -33.47 1.77 -9.78
N ILE A 204 -34.18 2.89 -9.79
CA ILE A 204 -33.66 4.15 -10.26
C ILE A 204 -33.19 4.89 -9.01
N ALA A 205 -31.99 5.49 -9.04
CA ALA A 205 -31.60 6.47 -8.03
C ALA A 205 -32.50 7.71 -8.25
N GLY A 206 -33.67 7.67 -7.60
CA GLY A 206 -34.87 8.44 -7.90
C GLY A 206 -35.00 9.74 -7.13
N GLY A 207 -34.03 10.05 -6.26
CA GLY A 207 -34.15 11.05 -5.22
C GLY A 207 -32.99 12.03 -5.16
N ALA A 208 -33.29 13.24 -4.71
CA ALA A 208 -32.34 14.34 -4.63
C ALA A 208 -31.35 14.17 -3.44
N ASN A 209 -31.57 13.21 -2.53
CA ASN A 209 -30.68 12.89 -1.41
C ASN A 209 -30.79 11.40 -1.07
N GLU A 210 -30.05 10.57 -1.81
CA GLU A 210 -30.06 9.11 -1.66
C GLU A 210 -28.69 8.60 -1.24
N TYR A 211 -28.70 7.60 -0.36
CA TYR A 211 -27.54 6.85 0.09
C TYR A 211 -27.83 5.37 -0.12
N ASN A 212 -27.05 4.70 -0.97
CA ASN A 212 -27.22 3.29 -1.28
C ASN A 212 -25.97 2.51 -0.86
N VAL A 213 -26.19 1.30 -0.36
CA VAL A 213 -25.14 0.33 -0.06
C VAL A 213 -25.42 -0.95 -0.83
N TYR A 214 -24.48 -1.31 -1.69
CA TYR A 214 -24.50 -2.53 -2.45
C TYR A 214 -23.50 -3.54 -1.90
N HIS A 215 -23.97 -4.75 -1.59
CA HIS A 215 -23.12 -5.93 -1.41
C HIS A 215 -23.23 -6.80 -2.65
N VAL A 216 -22.15 -6.86 -3.42
CA VAL A 216 -22.08 -7.56 -4.70
C VAL A 216 -21.12 -8.74 -4.55
N TYR A 217 -21.64 -9.95 -4.75
CA TYR A 217 -20.89 -11.19 -4.67
C TYR A 217 -20.69 -11.74 -6.09
N ASP A 218 -19.45 -11.82 -6.54
CA ASP A 218 -19.11 -12.55 -7.76
C ASP A 218 -19.11 -14.05 -7.45
N LEU A 219 -20.10 -14.76 -7.97
CA LEU A 219 -20.28 -16.19 -7.67
C LEU A 219 -19.25 -17.08 -8.39
N SER A 220 -18.46 -16.52 -9.29
CA SER A 220 -17.47 -17.25 -10.09
C SER A 220 -16.08 -17.15 -9.48
N THR A 221 -15.69 -15.97 -8.99
CA THR A 221 -14.37 -15.74 -8.41
C THR A 221 -14.38 -15.76 -6.88
N GLY A 222 -15.54 -15.64 -6.24
CA GLY A 222 -15.65 -15.47 -4.80
C GLY A 222 -15.39 -14.03 -4.31
N THR A 223 -15.06 -13.10 -5.22
CA THR A 223 -14.79 -11.70 -4.89
C THR A 223 -16.03 -11.05 -4.27
N ILE A 224 -15.81 -10.27 -3.22
CA ILE A 224 -16.86 -9.48 -2.57
C ILE A 224 -16.58 -8.01 -2.85
N LEU A 225 -17.58 -7.29 -3.34
CA LEU A 225 -17.51 -5.85 -3.55
C LEU A 225 -18.55 -5.19 -2.64
N ARG A 226 -18.11 -4.24 -1.81
CA ARG A 226 -19.02 -3.35 -1.08
C ARG A 226 -18.92 -1.97 -1.67
N LEU A 227 -19.99 -1.54 -2.32
CA LEU A 227 -20.09 -0.22 -2.91
C LEU A 227 -21.05 0.63 -2.07
N THR A 228 -20.55 1.74 -1.55
CA THR A 228 -21.35 2.78 -0.92
C THR A 228 -21.42 3.97 -1.85
N VAL A 229 -22.62 4.47 -2.13
CA VAL A 229 -22.83 5.60 -3.03
C VAL A 229 -23.76 6.64 -2.44
N THR A 230 -23.64 7.87 -2.93
CA THR A 230 -24.53 8.95 -2.56
C THR A 230 -24.82 9.82 -3.77
N LEU A 231 -26.10 10.15 -3.96
CA LEU A 231 -26.55 11.19 -4.86
C LEU A 231 -27.12 12.33 -4.02
N SER A 232 -26.53 13.53 -4.12
CA SER A 232 -26.93 14.69 -3.33
C SER A 232 -27.28 15.87 -4.23
N SER A 233 -28.35 16.58 -3.89
CA SER A 233 -28.86 17.76 -4.61
C SER A 233 -28.64 19.06 -3.85
N VAL A 234 -27.91 19.04 -2.73
CA VAL A 234 -27.73 20.20 -1.84
C VAL A 234 -27.02 21.38 -2.55
N SER A 235 -26.26 21.10 -3.62
CA SER A 235 -25.60 22.11 -4.47
C SER A 235 -25.42 21.59 -5.90
N GLY A 236 -26.54 21.38 -6.60
CA GLY A 236 -26.59 20.63 -7.86
C GLY A 236 -26.48 19.13 -7.65
N ILE A 237 -26.77 18.32 -8.67
CA ILE A 237 -26.70 16.86 -8.57
C ILE A 237 -25.24 16.43 -8.53
N ARG A 238 -24.85 15.86 -7.41
CA ARG A 238 -23.48 15.42 -7.12
C ARG A 238 -23.46 13.97 -6.69
N GLU A 239 -22.43 13.26 -7.13
CA GLU A 239 -22.23 11.86 -6.80
C GLU A 239 -20.95 11.66 -5.99
N SER A 240 -20.95 10.63 -5.15
CA SER A 240 -19.74 10.10 -4.51
C SER A 240 -19.84 8.59 -4.40
N MET A 241 -18.68 7.92 -4.40
CA MET A 241 -18.60 6.47 -4.33
C MET A 241 -17.42 6.05 -3.45
N ILE A 242 -17.62 5.00 -2.66
CA ILE A 242 -16.57 4.27 -1.96
C ILE A 242 -16.74 2.80 -2.31
N LEU A 243 -15.67 2.18 -2.80
CA LEU A 243 -15.67 0.77 -3.17
C LEU A 243 -14.61 0.05 -2.34
N GLU A 244 -15.05 -0.99 -1.65
CA GLU A 244 -14.19 -1.98 -0.99
C GLU A 244 -14.22 -3.28 -1.81
N GLU A 245 -13.06 -3.81 -2.14
CA GLU A 245 -12.88 -5.11 -2.80
C GLU A 245 -12.15 -6.06 -1.84
N PHE A 246 -12.78 -7.21 -1.59
CA PHE A 246 -12.29 -8.30 -0.74
C PHE A 246 -12.08 -9.56 -1.58
#